data_AF-A0A0R3SLM7-F1
#
_entry.id   AF-A0A0R3SLM7-F1
#
_cell.length_a   1.000
_cell.length_b   1.000
_cell.length_c   1.000
_cell.angle_alpha   90.00
_cell.angle_beta   90.00
_cell.angle_gamma   90.00
#
_symmetry.space_group_name_H-M   'P 1'
#
loop_
_entity.id
_entity.type
_entity.pdbx_description
1 polymer ?
#
loop_
_entity_poly.entity_id
_entity_poly.type
_entity_poly.pdbx_seq_one_letter_code
_entity_poly.pdbx_strand_id
1 'polypeptide(L)'
;MPASISVPSQKLIPWLLERRVISKDYIKSLEYISKKINEFSESSADKIEGIEIKPVQYFYAQDILKHLEKTDTTKDFFGRASTSIRTLRDIVSRYESEHINLAEVSERLNDLCYQLPKCKSAIADRQKLINDLQKKIAEFTANQHSKDAELTRFCNQFDIKDDHARLQLLEKASTLPFTLSEYVDGLKALAPVLNFYLVYTSYLNPESKLDHHACPTLRLLITSGHVTVYEWRTGHSPSSVGESDDHIPKMIEMERKEIEAQEAKTVEDSQEIDFTDLDLEGETDLAEIDFGTDLLSEINIVDVSNGLSANDEEEKDDSSKKKGKVQSVVGKSTSVATGSGARLLLDSTDGRNALINDLEELSTFLIRVRENLVEFQAADFNLPEEKTTKKKVGGLNAESIAPIYHQIMLDAPEEIRSKSVDDIDSMSAAVQKAFDEITNEYFILEFI
;
A
#
# COMPACT_ATOMS: atom_id res chain seq x y z
N MET A 1 5.44 30.98 66.25
CA MET A 1 6.01 30.77 64.90
C MET A 1 5.40 31.82 63.99
N PRO A 2 6.17 32.66 63.29
CA PRO A 2 5.59 33.54 62.27
C PRO A 2 4.90 32.68 61.20
N ALA A 3 3.79 33.17 60.65
CA ALA A 3 3.04 32.47 59.61
C ALA A 3 3.91 32.27 58.36
N SER A 4 3.88 31.07 57.79
CA SER A 4 4.57 30.74 56.54
C SER A 4 3.99 31.56 55.39
N ILE A 5 4.85 32.28 54.67
CA ILE A 5 4.45 33.11 53.54
C ILE A 5 4.68 32.32 52.26
N SER A 6 3.64 32.19 51.43
CA SER A 6 3.72 31.56 50.11
C SER A 6 3.71 32.63 49.02
N VAL A 7 4.68 32.56 48.11
CA VAL A 7 4.85 33.50 46.99
C VAL A 7 5.12 32.70 45.71
N PRO A 8 4.37 32.94 44.61
CA PRO A 8 4.68 32.32 43.34
C PRO A 8 6.08 32.73 42.85
N SER A 9 6.89 31.77 42.42
CA SER A 9 8.27 31.98 41.98
C SER A 9 8.43 33.10 40.93
N GLN A 10 7.49 33.20 39.99
CA GLN A 10 7.47 34.22 38.94
C GLN A 10 7.26 35.65 39.46
N LYS A 11 6.67 35.79 40.65
CA LYS A 11 6.38 37.08 41.30
C LYS A 11 7.36 37.40 42.43
N LEU A 12 8.39 36.58 42.62
CA LEU A 12 9.30 36.70 43.76
C LEU A 12 10.12 38.00 43.74
N ILE A 13 10.65 38.41 42.58
CA ILE A 13 11.37 39.69 42.44
C ILE A 13 10.46 40.90 42.71
N PRO A 14 9.29 41.05 42.05
CA PRO A 14 8.34 42.10 42.38
C PRO A 14 7.98 42.14 43.87
N TRP A 15 7.78 40.97 44.48
CA TRP A 15 7.44 40.85 45.89
C TRP A 15 8.57 41.32 46.81
N LEU A 16 9.83 40.97 46.49
CA LEU A 16 11.01 41.42 47.22
C LEU A 16 11.20 42.95 47.12
N LEU A 17 10.92 43.54 45.95
CA LEU A 17 10.98 44.98 45.72
C LEU A 17 9.88 45.75 46.46
N GLU A 18 8.63 45.26 46.43
CA GLU A 18 7.48 45.89 47.08
C GLU A 18 7.68 45.99 48.60
N ARG A 19 8.24 44.93 49.18
CA ARG A 19 8.57 44.87 50.61
C ARG A 19 9.90 45.53 50.97
N ARG A 20 10.60 46.10 49.99
CA ARG A 20 11.91 46.75 50.15
C ARG A 20 12.97 45.84 50.77
N VAL A 21 12.89 44.53 50.51
CA VAL A 21 13.92 43.55 50.90
C VAL A 21 15.16 43.74 50.01
N ILE A 22 14.95 44.02 48.73
CA ILE A 22 16.00 44.37 47.77
C ILE A 22 15.79 45.79 47.23
N SER A 23 16.89 46.46 46.84
CA SER A 23 16.85 47.79 46.23
C SER A 23 16.28 47.76 44.81
N LYS A 24 15.72 48.87 44.31
CA LYS A 24 15.32 49.00 42.90
C LYS A 24 16.51 48.95 41.93
N ASP A 25 17.69 49.33 42.41
CA ASP A 25 18.94 49.31 41.64
C ASP A 25 19.71 47.99 41.80
N TYR A 26 19.09 46.93 42.34
CA TYR A 26 19.78 45.65 42.61
C TYR A 26 20.48 45.05 41.38
N ILE A 27 19.96 45.27 40.18
CA ILE A 27 20.55 44.81 38.91
C ILE A 27 21.96 45.40 38.73
N LYS A 28 22.15 46.70 39.02
CA LYS A 28 23.46 47.35 38.93
C LYS A 28 24.43 46.80 39.98
N SER A 29 23.93 46.54 41.20
CA SER A 29 24.72 45.90 42.25
C SER A 29 25.12 44.48 41.85
N LEU A 30 24.21 43.72 41.25
CA LEU A 30 24.46 42.37 40.76
C LEU A 30 25.53 42.39 39.65
N GLU A 31 25.39 43.23 38.62
CA GLU A 31 26.40 43.39 37.56
C GLU A 31 27.79 43.76 38.11
N TYR A 32 27.84 44.68 39.08
CA TYR A 32 29.09 45.07 39.72
C TYR A 32 29.75 43.89 40.46
N ILE A 33 28.95 43.13 41.22
CA ILE A 33 29.46 41.99 41.99
C ILE A 33 29.86 40.84 41.04
N SER A 34 29.07 40.54 40.02
CA SER A 34 29.40 39.56 38.97
C SER A 34 30.72 39.88 38.29
N LYS A 35 30.94 41.16 37.95
CA LYS A 35 32.22 41.61 37.39
C LYS A 35 33.38 41.37 38.35
N LYS A 36 33.21 41.66 39.65
CA LYS A 36 34.22 41.43 40.68
C LYS A 36 34.55 39.95 40.86
N ILE A 37 33.55 39.07 40.77
CA ILE A 37 33.75 37.62 40.79
C ILE A 37 34.55 37.16 39.58
N ASN A 38 34.22 37.64 38.38
CA ASN A 38 34.94 37.26 37.17
C ASN A 38 36.40 37.75 37.20
N GLU A 39 36.62 39.02 37.57
CA GLU A 39 37.96 39.59 37.77
C GLU A 39 38.79 38.76 38.79
N PHE A 40 38.15 38.31 39.87
CA PHE A 40 38.81 37.43 40.84
C PHE A 40 39.11 36.06 40.25
N SER A 41 38.16 35.46 39.53
CA SER A 41 38.28 34.13 38.94
C SER A 41 39.42 34.07 37.92
N GLU A 42 39.60 35.13 37.13
CA GLU A 42 40.70 35.25 36.16
C GLU A 42 42.05 35.49 36.85
N SER A 43 42.10 36.37 37.85
CA SER A 43 43.36 36.74 38.52
C SER A 43 43.87 35.71 39.54
N SER A 44 43.00 34.82 40.01
CA SER A 44 43.31 33.83 41.05
C SER A 44 42.98 32.40 40.62
N ALA A 45 43.01 32.12 39.31
CA ALA A 45 42.65 30.82 38.72
C ALA A 45 43.35 29.63 39.41
N ASP A 46 44.66 29.73 39.65
CA ASP A 46 45.46 28.68 40.29
C ASP A 46 45.01 28.34 41.73
N LYS A 47 44.34 29.29 42.42
CA LYS A 47 43.89 29.11 43.81
C LYS A 47 42.49 28.53 43.93
N ILE A 48 41.74 28.53 42.83
CA ILE A 48 40.35 28.06 42.74
C ILE A 48 40.21 26.82 41.86
N GLU A 49 41.33 26.22 41.47
CA GLU A 49 41.37 25.00 40.67
C GLU A 49 40.59 23.87 41.40
N GLY A 50 39.68 23.23 40.68
CA GLY A 50 38.84 22.14 41.21
C GLY A 50 37.51 22.54 41.84
N ILE A 51 37.15 23.84 41.83
CA ILE A 51 35.83 24.30 42.29
C ILE A 51 34.85 24.30 41.13
N GLU A 52 33.73 23.58 41.28
CA GLU A 52 32.65 23.55 40.28
C GLU A 52 31.96 24.92 40.19
N ILE A 53 31.83 25.43 38.96
CA ILE A 53 31.11 26.67 38.66
C ILE A 53 29.62 26.44 38.89
N LYS A 54 28.98 27.27 39.72
CA LYS A 54 27.55 27.16 40.03
C LYS A 54 26.70 28.12 39.17
N PRO A 55 25.45 27.75 38.84
CA PRO A 55 24.52 28.61 38.10
C PRO A 55 24.14 29.91 38.83
N VAL A 56 24.30 29.94 40.16
CA VAL A 56 24.12 31.14 41.00
C VAL A 56 25.50 31.48 41.58
N GLN A 57 26.02 32.64 41.20
CA GLN A 57 27.35 33.14 41.53
C GLN A 57 27.55 33.36 43.02
N TYR A 58 26.50 33.73 43.77
CA TYR A 58 26.57 33.76 45.22
C TYR A 58 27.04 32.42 45.83
N PHE A 59 26.47 31.29 45.39
CA PHE A 59 26.89 29.97 45.90
C PHE A 59 28.30 29.60 45.43
N TYR A 60 28.67 30.01 44.22
CA TYR A 60 30.03 29.86 43.73
C TYR A 60 31.04 30.64 44.59
N ALA A 61 30.76 31.90 44.88
CA ALA A 61 31.59 32.75 45.73
C ALA A 61 31.71 32.22 47.17
N GLN A 62 30.62 31.66 47.73
CA GLN A 62 30.67 30.99 49.02
C GLN A 62 31.59 29.76 49.02
N ASP A 63 31.56 28.95 47.97
CA ASP A 63 32.40 27.75 47.88
C ASP A 63 33.86 28.12 47.66
N ILE A 64 34.15 29.14 46.86
CA ILE A 64 35.50 29.73 46.74
C ILE A 64 35.99 30.20 48.11
N LEU A 65 35.17 30.97 48.84
CA LEU A 65 35.57 31.46 50.16
C LEU A 65 35.87 30.32 51.13
N LYS A 66 34.99 29.30 51.20
CA LYS A 66 35.21 28.11 52.03
C LYS A 66 36.45 27.33 51.63
N HIS A 67 36.76 27.25 50.34
CA HIS A 67 37.97 26.60 49.85
C HIS A 67 39.21 27.38 50.26
N LEU A 68 39.25 28.69 49.97
CA LEU A 68 40.38 29.57 50.30
C LEU A 68 40.64 29.63 51.81
N GLU A 69 39.61 29.64 52.65
CA GLU A 69 39.79 29.61 54.12
C GLU A 69 40.44 28.32 54.62
N LYS A 70 40.35 27.22 53.87
CA LYS A 70 40.98 25.94 54.20
C LYS A 70 42.38 25.81 53.61
N THR A 71 42.62 26.33 52.40
CA THR A 71 43.84 26.09 51.63
C THR A 71 44.85 27.24 51.71
N ASP A 72 44.40 28.47 51.90
CA ASP A 72 45.26 29.66 51.92
C ASP A 72 45.65 30.03 53.36
N THR A 73 46.79 29.50 53.83
CA THR A 73 47.36 29.81 55.15
C THR A 73 48.17 31.10 55.18
N THR A 74 48.22 31.86 54.08
CA THR A 74 49.06 33.06 53.99
C THR A 74 48.46 34.20 54.82
N LYS A 75 49.32 34.86 55.60
CA LYS A 75 48.96 36.03 56.42
C LYS A 75 49.78 37.23 56.00
N ASP A 76 49.16 38.39 56.05
CA ASP A 76 49.79 39.69 55.80
C ASP A 76 50.78 40.04 56.93
N PHE A 77 51.62 41.07 56.73
CA PHE A 77 52.62 41.54 57.71
C PHE A 77 52.01 41.84 59.11
N PHE A 78 50.73 42.19 59.15
CA PHE A 78 49.95 42.44 60.37
C PHE A 78 49.17 41.22 60.88
N GLY A 79 49.45 40.01 60.40
CA GLY A 79 48.78 38.77 60.81
C GLY A 79 47.34 38.60 60.29
N ARG A 80 46.92 39.44 59.33
CA ARG A 80 45.58 39.40 58.73
C ARG A 80 45.49 38.31 57.66
N ALA A 81 44.28 37.81 57.39
CA ALA A 81 44.02 36.87 56.30
C ALA A 81 44.51 37.41 54.94
N SER A 82 44.78 36.51 54.00
CA SER A 82 45.30 36.83 52.67
C SER A 82 44.45 37.83 51.90
N THR A 83 45.05 38.52 50.94
CA THR A 83 44.32 39.45 50.05
C THR A 83 43.16 38.76 49.34
N SER A 84 43.36 37.53 48.85
CA SER A 84 42.32 36.72 48.19
C SER A 84 41.14 36.43 49.11
N ILE A 85 41.38 35.97 50.34
CA ILE A 85 40.33 35.71 51.34
C ILE A 85 39.57 37.00 51.69
N ARG A 86 40.28 38.12 51.85
CA ARG A 86 39.65 39.41 52.17
C ARG A 86 38.75 39.91 51.04
N THR A 87 39.22 39.81 49.79
CA THR A 87 38.43 40.19 48.60
C THR A 87 37.17 39.35 48.48
N LEU A 88 37.25 38.03 48.65
CA LEU A 88 36.07 37.16 48.58
C LEU A 88 35.11 37.39 49.73
N ARG A 89 35.63 37.64 50.94
CA ARG A 89 34.79 37.99 52.07
C ARG A 89 34.05 39.31 51.84
N ASP A 90 34.68 40.30 51.21
CA ASP A 90 34.01 41.55 50.81
C ASP A 90 32.90 41.29 49.78
N ILE A 91 33.19 40.47 48.75
CA ILE A 91 32.21 40.08 47.73
C ILE A 91 30.99 39.37 48.36
N VAL A 92 31.21 38.36 49.20
CA VAL A 92 30.13 37.63 49.89
C VAL A 92 29.37 38.56 50.84
N SER A 93 30.07 39.43 51.57
CA SER A 93 29.43 40.39 52.48
C SER A 93 28.53 41.37 51.74
N ARG A 94 28.91 41.82 50.53
CA ARG A 94 28.07 42.70 49.70
C ARG A 94 26.81 42.01 49.19
N TYR A 95 26.93 40.74 48.80
CA TYR A 95 25.77 39.92 48.45
C TYR A 95 24.75 39.84 49.59
N GLU A 96 25.23 39.65 50.82
CA GLU A 96 24.39 39.49 52.01
C GLU A 96 23.83 40.82 52.53
N SER A 97 24.62 41.91 52.50
CA SER A 97 24.21 43.21 53.04
C SER A 97 23.12 43.89 52.21
N GLU A 98 23.16 43.72 50.89
CA GLU A 98 22.19 44.28 49.95
C GLU A 98 21.11 43.26 49.54
N HIS A 99 21.12 42.06 50.15
CA HIS A 99 20.24 40.93 49.81
C HIS A 99 20.23 40.57 48.30
N ILE A 100 21.34 40.83 47.61
CA ILE A 100 21.51 40.53 46.18
C ILE A 100 21.51 39.02 45.94
N ASN A 101 21.93 38.24 46.93
CA ASN A 101 21.87 36.78 46.89
C ASN A 101 20.43 36.27 46.66
N LEU A 102 19.44 36.88 47.32
CA LEU A 102 18.03 36.55 47.12
C LEU A 102 17.53 36.99 45.74
N ALA A 103 17.99 38.13 45.26
CA ALA A 103 17.63 38.62 43.93
C ALA A 103 18.15 37.68 42.82
N GLU A 104 19.42 37.29 42.88
CA GLU A 104 20.04 36.39 41.90
C GLU A 104 19.37 35.00 41.88
N VAL A 105 19.12 34.42 43.06
CA VAL A 105 18.37 33.15 43.17
C VAL A 105 16.97 33.28 42.59
N SER A 106 16.30 34.42 42.82
CA SER A 106 14.96 34.67 42.28
C SER A 106 14.97 34.84 40.76
N GLU A 107 15.97 35.51 40.18
CA GLU A 107 16.15 35.63 38.73
C GLU A 107 16.36 34.25 38.09
N ARG A 108 17.24 33.44 38.69
CA ARG A 108 17.51 32.09 38.19
C ARG A 108 16.28 31.19 38.27
N LEU A 109 15.53 31.27 39.37
CA LEU A 109 14.30 30.51 39.56
C LEU A 109 13.22 30.93 38.55
N ASN A 110 13.11 32.23 38.26
CA ASN A 110 12.18 32.74 37.27
C ASN A 110 12.51 32.25 35.85
N ASP A 111 13.78 32.26 35.45
CA ASP A 111 14.22 31.68 34.16
C ASP A 111 13.85 30.19 34.05
N LEU A 112 14.08 29.41 35.10
CA LEU A 112 13.66 28.01 35.16
C LEU A 112 12.14 27.85 34.99
N CYS A 113 11.33 28.71 35.60
CA CYS A 113 9.87 28.69 35.44
C CYS A 113 9.42 28.95 33.98
N TYR A 114 10.22 29.65 33.17
CA TYR A 114 9.91 29.87 31.74
C TYR A 114 10.41 28.75 30.83
N GLN A 115 11.55 28.12 31.16
CA GLN A 115 12.10 27.04 30.34
C GLN A 115 11.37 25.70 30.56
N LEU A 116 10.95 25.42 31.79
CA LEU A 116 10.34 24.15 32.15
C LEU A 116 9.10 23.81 31.29
N PRO A 117 8.14 24.73 31.02
CA PRO A 117 7.01 24.45 30.14
C PRO A 117 7.43 24.12 28.70
N LYS A 118 8.47 24.79 28.17
CA LYS A 118 8.98 24.53 26.82
C LYS A 118 9.58 23.13 26.73
N CYS A 119 10.37 22.74 27.73
CA CYS A 119 10.91 21.38 27.83
C CYS A 119 9.78 20.35 27.92
N LYS A 120 8.72 20.61 28.71
CA LYS A 120 7.55 19.73 28.80
C LYS A 120 6.86 19.54 27.46
N SER A 121 6.56 20.64 26.75
CA SER A 121 5.95 20.56 25.42
C SER A 121 6.82 19.76 24.45
N ALA A 122 8.12 20.03 24.44
CA ALA A 122 9.08 19.37 23.56
C ALA A 122 9.24 17.85 23.85
N ILE A 123 9.04 17.43 25.10
CA ILE A 123 8.99 16.01 25.50
C ILE A 123 7.68 15.38 25.03
N ALA A 124 6.54 16.03 25.27
CA ALA A 124 5.23 15.52 24.85
C ALA A 124 5.14 15.36 23.32
N ASP A 125 5.67 16.32 22.55
CA ASP A 125 5.72 16.25 21.09
C ASP A 125 6.56 15.06 20.61
N ARG A 126 7.70 14.81 21.27
CA ARG A 126 8.57 13.66 20.97
C ARG A 126 7.92 12.34 21.34
N GLN A 127 7.24 12.25 22.48
CA GLN A 127 6.49 11.06 22.88
C GLN A 127 5.39 10.74 21.88
N LYS A 128 4.65 11.76 21.42
CA LYS A 128 3.65 11.59 20.36
C LYS A 128 4.28 11.06 19.07
N LEU A 129 5.41 11.62 18.65
CA LEU A 129 6.12 11.17 17.45
C LEU A 129 6.60 9.71 17.57
N ILE A 130 7.12 9.32 18.74
CA ILE A 130 7.54 7.93 19.00
C ILE A 130 6.36 6.97 18.85
N ASN A 131 5.21 7.29 19.45
CA ASN A 131 4.00 6.47 19.34
C ASN A 131 3.49 6.36 17.89
N ASP A 132 3.51 7.47 17.15
CA ASP A 132 3.12 7.49 15.72
C ASP A 132 4.06 6.62 14.88
N LEU A 133 5.36 6.63 15.16
CA LEU A 133 6.36 5.80 14.47
C LEU A 133 6.23 4.31 14.84
N GLN A 134 6.01 3.98 16.10
CA GLN A 134 5.75 2.60 16.54
C GLN A 134 4.51 2.01 15.84
N LYS A 135 3.44 2.81 15.72
CA LYS A 135 2.24 2.39 14.98
C LYS A 135 2.55 2.13 13.50
N LYS A 136 3.34 3.00 12.85
CA LYS A 136 3.78 2.79 11.45
C LYS A 136 4.62 1.53 11.29
N ILE A 137 5.53 1.24 12.23
CA ILE A 137 6.31 0.01 12.20
C ILE A 137 5.37 -1.20 12.24
N ALA A 138 4.41 -1.24 13.16
CA ALA A 138 3.43 -2.32 13.24
C ALA A 138 2.59 -2.47 11.96
N GLU A 139 2.15 -1.36 11.36
CA GLU A 139 1.43 -1.36 10.08
C GLU A 139 2.29 -1.92 8.93
N PHE A 140 3.56 -1.50 8.84
CA PHE A 140 4.49 -2.00 7.81
C PHE A 140 4.84 -3.47 8.01
N THR A 141 5.09 -3.92 9.24
CA THR A 141 5.35 -5.34 9.54
C THR A 141 4.13 -6.20 9.19
N ALA A 142 2.92 -5.77 9.52
CA ALA A 142 1.70 -6.48 9.14
C ALA A 142 1.51 -6.54 7.61
N ASN A 143 1.79 -5.43 6.92
CA ASN A 143 1.73 -5.38 5.46
C ASN A 143 2.79 -6.29 4.82
N GLN A 144 4.01 -6.34 5.35
CA GLN A 144 5.06 -7.23 4.90
C GLN A 144 4.63 -8.69 5.03
N HIS A 145 4.15 -9.12 6.21
CA HIS A 145 3.64 -10.48 6.39
C HIS A 145 2.50 -10.84 5.43
N SER A 146 1.59 -9.90 5.15
CA SER A 146 0.53 -10.09 4.17
C SER A 146 1.09 -10.33 2.77
N LYS A 147 2.10 -9.55 2.36
CA LYS A 147 2.76 -9.68 1.06
C LYS A 147 3.59 -10.95 0.95
N ASP A 148 4.28 -11.36 2.02
CA ASP A 148 5.03 -12.61 2.07
C ASP A 148 4.10 -13.83 1.99
N ALA A 149 2.94 -13.78 2.66
CA ALA A 149 1.92 -14.81 2.56
C ALA A 149 1.31 -14.89 1.16
N GLU A 150 1.06 -13.74 0.52
CA GLU A 150 0.59 -13.66 -0.86
C GLU A 150 1.64 -14.21 -1.84
N LEU A 151 2.91 -13.85 -1.68
CA LEU A 151 4.02 -14.40 -2.46
C LEU A 151 4.15 -15.91 -2.26
N THR A 152 4.12 -16.39 -1.02
CA THR A 152 4.19 -17.82 -0.71
C THR A 152 3.03 -18.58 -1.34
N ARG A 153 1.83 -18.00 -1.32
CA ARG A 153 0.66 -18.57 -2.01
C ARG A 153 0.91 -18.67 -3.52
N PHE A 154 1.44 -17.63 -4.16
CA PHE A 154 1.77 -17.66 -5.59
C PHE A 154 2.88 -18.67 -5.91
N CYS A 155 3.96 -18.72 -5.12
CA CYS A 155 5.03 -19.70 -5.31
C CYS A 155 4.51 -21.15 -5.20
N ASN A 156 3.66 -21.43 -4.20
CA ASN A 156 3.02 -22.73 -4.06
C ASN A 156 2.08 -23.04 -5.23
N GLN A 157 1.36 -22.02 -5.71
CA GLN A 157 0.40 -22.15 -6.80
C GLN A 157 1.09 -22.49 -8.13
N PHE A 158 2.28 -21.97 -8.40
CA PHE A 158 3.04 -22.21 -9.62
C PHE A 158 4.18 -23.24 -9.46
N ASP A 159 4.33 -23.88 -8.29
CA ASP A 159 5.45 -24.78 -7.95
C ASP A 159 6.82 -24.15 -8.23
N ILE A 160 7.00 -22.89 -7.80
CA ILE A 160 8.26 -22.14 -7.90
C ILE A 160 9.12 -22.45 -6.67
N LYS A 161 10.34 -22.95 -6.89
CA LYS A 161 11.22 -23.48 -5.82
C LYS A 161 12.46 -22.64 -5.53
N ASP A 162 12.89 -21.87 -6.52
CA ASP A 162 14.18 -21.16 -6.51
C ASP A 162 13.99 -19.63 -6.60
N ASP A 163 15.04 -18.87 -6.30
CA ASP A 163 15.07 -17.40 -6.26
C ASP A 163 14.78 -16.76 -7.63
N HIS A 164 14.99 -17.51 -8.71
CA HIS A 164 14.71 -17.08 -10.08
C HIS A 164 13.25 -17.36 -10.50
N ALA A 165 12.29 -16.80 -9.77
CA ALA A 165 10.86 -17.01 -10.00
C ALA A 165 10.43 -16.67 -11.44
N ARG A 166 10.97 -15.59 -12.00
CA ARG A 166 10.65 -15.14 -13.36
C ARG A 166 11.11 -16.14 -14.44
N LEU A 167 12.30 -16.72 -14.29
CA LEU A 167 12.81 -17.72 -15.23
C LEU A 167 11.93 -18.98 -15.21
N GLN A 168 11.57 -19.47 -14.03
CA GLN A 168 10.71 -20.64 -13.87
C GLN A 168 9.31 -20.42 -14.48
N LEU A 169 8.72 -19.24 -14.31
CA LEU A 169 7.46 -18.87 -14.95
C LEU A 169 7.59 -18.86 -16.48
N LEU A 170 8.67 -18.28 -17.02
CA LEU A 170 8.89 -18.29 -18.47
C LEU A 170 9.08 -19.70 -19.04
N GLU A 171 9.78 -20.58 -18.32
CA GLU A 171 9.93 -21.99 -18.69
C GLU A 171 8.58 -22.72 -18.70
N LYS A 172 7.72 -22.50 -17.69
CA LYS A 172 6.37 -23.05 -17.65
C LYS A 172 5.49 -22.50 -18.76
N ALA A 173 5.51 -21.19 -18.97
CA ALA A 173 4.78 -20.56 -20.07
C ALA A 173 5.22 -21.07 -21.46
N SER A 174 6.43 -21.63 -21.60
CA SER A 174 6.90 -22.20 -22.87
C SER A 174 6.17 -23.49 -23.29
N THR A 175 5.59 -24.25 -22.35
CA THR A 175 4.80 -25.45 -22.65
C THR A 175 3.41 -25.12 -23.15
N LEU A 176 3.04 -23.85 -23.09
CA LEU A 176 1.67 -23.41 -23.18
C LEU A 176 1.03 -23.40 -24.57
N PRO A 177 1.75 -22.97 -25.62
CA PRO A 177 1.23 -23.05 -26.98
C PRO A 177 0.84 -24.48 -27.36
N PHE A 178 1.54 -25.48 -26.80
CA PHE A 178 1.26 -26.89 -27.05
C PHE A 178 -0.05 -27.33 -26.40
N THR A 179 -0.27 -27.04 -25.12
CA THR A 179 -1.51 -27.42 -24.41
C THR A 179 -2.76 -26.75 -25.00
N LEU A 180 -2.66 -25.50 -25.49
CA LEU A 180 -3.78 -24.87 -26.24
C LEU A 180 -4.04 -25.54 -27.57
N SER A 181 -2.99 -26.01 -28.23
CA SER A 181 -3.16 -26.71 -29.49
C SER A 181 -3.87 -28.05 -29.27
N GLU A 182 -3.55 -28.77 -28.20
CA GLU A 182 -4.29 -29.98 -27.80
C GLU A 182 -5.75 -29.68 -27.45
N TYR A 183 -6.02 -28.58 -26.73
CA TYR A 183 -7.39 -28.14 -26.43
C TYR A 183 -8.17 -27.79 -27.70
N VAL A 184 -7.56 -27.06 -28.64
CA VAL A 184 -8.16 -26.75 -29.95
C VAL A 184 -8.47 -28.03 -30.73
N ASP A 185 -7.61 -29.04 -30.65
CA ASP A 185 -7.89 -30.34 -31.24
C ASP A 185 -9.10 -31.02 -30.57
N GLY A 186 -9.27 -30.87 -29.25
CA GLY A 186 -10.45 -31.31 -28.51
C GLY A 186 -11.76 -30.64 -28.96
N LEU A 187 -11.72 -29.36 -29.36
CA LEU A 187 -12.90 -28.62 -29.84
C LEU A 187 -13.55 -29.26 -31.08
N LYS A 188 -12.83 -30.08 -31.84
CA LYS A 188 -13.38 -30.82 -32.98
C LYS A 188 -14.57 -31.71 -32.58
N ALA A 189 -14.63 -32.15 -31.32
CA ALA A 189 -15.76 -32.90 -30.79
C ALA A 189 -17.08 -32.10 -30.79
N LEU A 190 -17.03 -30.76 -30.82
CA LEU A 190 -18.19 -29.87 -30.90
C LEU A 190 -18.71 -29.66 -32.34
N ALA A 191 -18.05 -30.20 -33.36
CA ALA A 191 -18.49 -30.08 -34.75
C ALA A 191 -19.95 -30.52 -34.98
N PRO A 192 -20.47 -31.61 -34.38
CA PRO A 192 -21.88 -31.98 -34.50
C PRO A 192 -22.83 -30.96 -33.86
N VAL A 193 -22.42 -30.33 -32.76
CA VAL A 193 -23.18 -29.28 -32.06
C VAL A 193 -23.28 -28.02 -32.91
N LEU A 194 -22.15 -27.60 -33.46
CA LEU A 194 -22.09 -26.47 -34.37
C LEU A 194 -22.92 -26.73 -35.64
N ASN A 195 -22.83 -27.92 -36.22
CA ASN A 195 -23.63 -28.27 -37.39
C ASN A 195 -25.14 -28.23 -37.08
N PHE A 196 -25.57 -28.76 -35.93
CA PHE A 196 -26.95 -28.67 -35.49
C PHE A 196 -27.42 -27.21 -35.36
N TYR A 197 -26.61 -26.34 -34.77
CA TYR A 197 -26.92 -24.91 -34.67
C TYR A 197 -27.07 -24.24 -36.05
N LEU A 198 -26.22 -24.58 -37.02
CA LEU A 198 -26.29 -24.04 -38.38
C LEU A 198 -27.52 -24.54 -39.15
N VAL A 199 -27.84 -25.82 -39.06
CA VAL A 199 -29.04 -26.39 -39.69
C VAL A 199 -30.30 -25.78 -39.05
N TYR A 200 -30.30 -25.58 -37.73
CA TYR A 200 -31.42 -24.97 -37.02
C TYR A 200 -31.65 -23.50 -37.40
N THR A 201 -30.58 -22.70 -37.43
CA THR A 201 -30.66 -21.27 -37.77
C THR A 201 -31.00 -21.02 -39.25
N SER A 202 -30.47 -21.83 -40.16
CA SER A 202 -30.81 -21.77 -41.60
C SER A 202 -32.25 -22.18 -41.86
N TYR A 203 -32.78 -23.17 -41.13
CA TYR A 203 -34.19 -23.54 -41.20
C TYR A 203 -35.11 -22.41 -40.73
N LEU A 204 -34.80 -21.77 -39.61
CA LEU A 204 -35.64 -20.68 -39.07
C LEU A 204 -35.54 -19.38 -39.88
N ASN A 205 -34.41 -19.12 -40.52
CA ASN A 205 -34.16 -17.87 -41.25
C ASN A 205 -33.61 -18.13 -42.67
N PRO A 206 -34.40 -18.71 -43.59
CA PRO A 206 -33.93 -19.11 -44.92
C PRO A 206 -33.55 -17.94 -45.83
N GLU A 207 -34.08 -16.73 -45.59
CA GLU A 207 -33.72 -15.52 -46.34
C GLU A 207 -32.45 -14.82 -45.83
N SER A 208 -31.98 -15.23 -44.65
CA SER A 208 -30.78 -14.66 -44.04
C SER A 208 -29.57 -15.30 -44.70
N LYS A 209 -28.84 -14.54 -45.53
CA LYS A 209 -27.52 -14.92 -46.10
C LYS A 209 -26.43 -14.93 -45.01
N LEU A 210 -26.75 -15.42 -43.81
CA LEU A 210 -25.92 -15.42 -42.60
C LEU A 210 -25.05 -16.68 -42.50
N ASP A 211 -24.77 -17.35 -43.62
CA ASP A 211 -24.10 -18.66 -43.69
C ASP A 211 -22.77 -18.74 -42.89
N HIS A 212 -22.21 -17.60 -42.47
CA HIS A 212 -20.85 -17.47 -41.94
C HIS A 212 -20.74 -16.73 -40.59
N HIS A 213 -21.86 -16.38 -39.91
CA HIS A 213 -21.80 -15.53 -38.71
C HIS A 213 -22.02 -16.23 -37.36
N ALA A 214 -22.59 -17.44 -37.35
CA ALA A 214 -22.76 -18.22 -36.13
C ALA A 214 -21.42 -18.83 -35.69
N CYS A 215 -21.00 -18.54 -34.45
CA CYS A 215 -19.77 -19.03 -33.82
C CYS A 215 -18.53 -19.03 -34.75
N PRO A 216 -18.10 -17.85 -35.26
CA PRO A 216 -17.08 -17.75 -36.29
C PRO A 216 -15.69 -18.22 -35.83
N THR A 217 -15.35 -18.00 -34.56
CA THR A 217 -14.06 -18.34 -33.97
C THR A 217 -13.97 -19.84 -33.73
N LEU A 218 -14.99 -20.44 -33.13
CA LEU A 218 -15.07 -21.88 -32.93
C LEU A 218 -15.02 -22.64 -34.27
N ARG A 219 -15.74 -22.14 -35.29
CA ARG A 219 -15.72 -22.74 -36.63
C ARG A 219 -14.33 -22.72 -37.26
N LEU A 220 -13.63 -21.59 -37.15
CA LEU A 220 -12.27 -21.44 -37.66
C LEU A 220 -11.31 -22.42 -36.97
N LEU A 221 -11.40 -22.53 -35.64
CA LEU A 221 -10.55 -23.43 -34.86
C LEU A 221 -10.83 -24.92 -35.16
N ILE A 222 -12.09 -25.32 -35.34
CA ILE A 222 -12.45 -26.70 -35.72
C ILE A 222 -11.92 -27.05 -37.11
N THR A 223 -11.98 -26.10 -38.06
CA THR A 223 -11.64 -26.34 -39.48
C THR A 223 -10.14 -26.27 -39.73
N SER A 224 -9.48 -25.26 -39.18
CA SER A 224 -8.08 -24.92 -39.49
C SER A 224 -7.11 -25.25 -38.35
N GLY A 225 -7.60 -25.67 -37.19
CA GLY A 225 -6.76 -25.90 -36.00
C GLY A 225 -6.34 -24.60 -35.33
N HIS A 226 -5.25 -24.64 -34.57
CA HIS A 226 -4.78 -23.47 -33.81
C HIS A 226 -4.11 -22.44 -34.75
N VAL A 227 -4.89 -21.46 -35.18
CA VAL A 227 -4.47 -20.42 -36.14
C VAL A 227 -3.82 -19.21 -35.47
N THR A 228 -3.16 -18.36 -36.27
CA THR A 228 -2.61 -17.07 -35.79
C THR A 228 -3.69 -15.99 -35.66
N VAL A 229 -3.43 -14.99 -34.81
CA VAL A 229 -4.30 -13.78 -34.70
C VAL A 229 -4.42 -13.06 -36.06
N TYR A 230 -3.34 -13.06 -36.86
CA TYR A 230 -3.38 -12.50 -38.22
C TYR A 230 -4.41 -13.20 -39.10
N GLU A 231 -4.42 -14.53 -39.10
CA GLU A 231 -5.35 -15.34 -39.90
C GLU A 231 -6.79 -15.14 -39.44
N TRP A 232 -7.02 -15.10 -38.13
CA TRP A 232 -8.35 -14.81 -37.58
C TRP A 232 -8.87 -13.42 -37.97
N ARG A 233 -8.02 -12.39 -37.96
CA ARG A 233 -8.43 -11.01 -38.32
C ARG A 233 -8.61 -10.78 -39.82
N THR A 234 -7.83 -11.49 -40.65
CA THR A 234 -7.79 -11.24 -42.10
C THR A 234 -8.51 -12.30 -42.92
N GLY A 235 -8.86 -13.44 -42.32
CA GLY A 235 -9.46 -14.60 -42.99
C GLY A 235 -8.53 -15.35 -43.95
N HIS A 236 -7.23 -15.02 -43.96
CA HIS A 236 -6.24 -15.62 -44.86
C HIS A 236 -5.01 -16.06 -44.07
N SER A 237 -4.53 -17.28 -44.29
CA SER A 237 -3.33 -17.79 -43.64
C SER A 237 -2.09 -16.97 -44.06
N PRO A 238 -1.20 -16.62 -43.12
CA PRO A 238 0.00 -15.84 -43.42
C PRO A 238 0.99 -16.64 -44.27
N SER A 239 1.74 -15.94 -45.13
CA SER A 239 2.78 -16.56 -45.97
C SER A 239 4.03 -16.92 -45.17
N SER A 240 4.28 -16.23 -44.05
CA SER A 240 5.32 -16.54 -43.08
C SER A 240 4.96 -15.91 -41.73
N VAL A 241 5.33 -16.58 -40.64
CA VAL A 241 5.16 -16.08 -39.27
C VAL A 241 6.50 -15.52 -38.80
N GLY A 242 6.52 -14.23 -38.47
CA GLY A 242 7.66 -13.56 -37.87
C GLY A 242 7.69 -13.72 -36.36
N GLU A 243 8.62 -13.03 -35.70
CA GLU A 243 8.70 -13.04 -34.24
C GLU A 243 7.54 -12.26 -33.62
N SER A 244 6.98 -12.81 -32.53
CA SER A 244 6.02 -12.10 -31.71
C SER A 244 6.74 -11.17 -30.72
N ASP A 245 6.05 -10.12 -30.30
CA ASP A 245 6.56 -9.16 -29.30
C ASP A 245 6.89 -9.86 -27.97
N ASP A 246 6.16 -10.95 -27.66
CA ASP A 246 6.30 -11.73 -26.42
C ASP A 246 6.92 -13.11 -26.71
N HIS A 247 7.95 -13.17 -27.53
CA HIS A 247 8.57 -14.45 -27.89
C HIS A 247 9.33 -15.07 -26.70
N ILE A 248 8.66 -15.99 -26.00
CA ILE A 248 9.10 -16.64 -24.75
C ILE A 248 10.55 -17.17 -24.83
N PRO A 249 10.99 -17.89 -25.88
CA PRO A 249 12.36 -18.40 -25.95
C PRO A 249 13.44 -17.31 -25.87
N LYS A 250 13.18 -16.13 -26.46
CA LYS A 250 14.08 -14.98 -26.32
C LYS A 250 14.07 -14.39 -24.92
N MET A 251 12.91 -14.35 -24.28
CA MET A 251 12.79 -13.85 -22.91
C MET A 251 13.54 -14.74 -21.92
N ILE A 252 13.46 -16.07 -22.09
CA ILE A 252 14.24 -17.03 -21.30
C ILE A 252 15.74 -16.76 -21.44
N GLU A 253 16.24 -16.60 -22.68
CA GLU A 253 17.65 -16.36 -22.94
C GLU A 253 18.14 -15.04 -22.31
N MET A 254 17.34 -13.97 -22.44
CA MET A 254 17.66 -12.68 -21.81
C MET A 254 17.71 -12.79 -20.28
N GLU A 255 16.77 -13.53 -19.68
CA GLU A 255 16.70 -13.71 -18.23
C GLU A 255 17.91 -14.51 -17.71
N ARG A 256 18.29 -15.60 -18.39
CA ARG A 256 19.48 -16.38 -18.02
C ARG A 256 20.75 -15.54 -18.04
N LYS A 257 20.89 -14.69 -19.06
CA LYS A 257 22.04 -13.79 -19.19
C LYS A 257 22.08 -12.73 -18.09
N GLU A 258 20.92 -12.21 -17.69
CA GLU A 258 20.82 -11.24 -16.59
C GLU A 258 21.20 -11.89 -15.25
N ILE A 259 20.72 -13.11 -14.99
CA ILE A 259 21.10 -13.89 -13.80
C ILE A 259 22.61 -14.10 -13.74
N GLU A 260 23.22 -14.58 -14.83
CA GLU A 260 24.67 -14.77 -14.92
C GLU A 260 25.44 -13.46 -14.68
N ALA A 261 24.93 -12.33 -15.18
CA ALA A 261 25.53 -11.01 -14.97
C ALA A 261 25.40 -10.51 -13.52
N GLN A 262 24.31 -10.85 -12.83
CA GLN A 262 24.09 -10.50 -11.43
C GLN A 262 24.97 -11.35 -10.51
N GLU A 263 25.02 -12.66 -10.71
CA GLU A 263 25.90 -13.57 -9.97
C GLU A 263 27.38 -13.16 -10.11
N ALA A 264 27.79 -12.74 -11.31
CA ALA A 264 29.14 -12.24 -11.53
C ALA A 264 29.48 -10.95 -10.75
N LYS A 265 28.48 -10.09 -10.47
CA LYS A 265 28.66 -8.85 -9.70
C LYS A 265 28.65 -9.06 -8.20
N THR A 266 27.84 -10.00 -7.70
CA THR A 266 27.76 -10.30 -6.26
C THR A 266 29.07 -10.86 -5.70
N VAL A 267 29.93 -11.44 -6.55
CA VAL A 267 31.29 -11.89 -6.18
C VAL A 267 32.26 -10.72 -5.92
N GLU A 268 31.99 -9.52 -6.46
CA GLU A 268 32.90 -8.37 -6.33
C GLU A 268 32.58 -7.43 -5.14
N ASP A 269 31.36 -7.45 -4.60
CA ASP A 269 30.86 -6.40 -3.68
C ASP A 269 30.36 -6.95 -2.33
N SER A 270 31.08 -7.91 -1.73
CA SER A 270 30.76 -8.45 -0.40
C SER A 270 31.15 -7.49 0.74
N GLN A 271 30.60 -6.28 0.75
CA GLN A 271 30.45 -5.47 1.97
C GLN A 271 28.98 -5.47 2.35
N GLU A 272 28.56 -6.56 2.98
CA GLU A 272 27.26 -6.69 3.62
C GLU A 272 27.17 -5.69 4.77
N ILE A 273 26.29 -4.69 4.65
CA ILE A 273 25.94 -3.82 5.77
C ILE A 273 24.95 -4.61 6.63
N ASP A 274 25.46 -5.11 7.73
CA ASP A 274 24.72 -5.86 8.73
C ASP A 274 23.81 -4.92 9.55
N PHE A 275 22.50 -5.02 9.31
CA PHE A 275 21.49 -4.34 10.12
C PHE A 275 21.01 -5.19 11.32
N THR A 276 21.59 -6.38 11.53
CA THR A 276 21.22 -7.25 12.67
C THR A 276 21.71 -6.72 14.02
N ASP A 277 22.53 -5.66 14.03
CA ASP A 277 22.93 -4.95 15.25
C ASP A 277 21.97 -3.80 15.63
N LEU A 278 20.85 -3.63 14.90
CA LEU A 278 19.68 -2.92 15.43
C LEU A 278 18.87 -3.91 16.27
N ASP A 279 19.51 -4.39 17.33
CA ASP A 279 18.92 -5.23 18.35
C ASP A 279 17.84 -4.43 19.09
N LEU A 280 16.64 -4.46 18.51
CA LEU A 280 15.37 -4.02 19.08
C LEU A 280 14.84 -5.06 20.09
N GLU A 281 15.69 -5.98 20.55
CA GLU A 281 15.46 -6.85 21.71
C GLU A 281 15.75 -6.15 23.05
N GLY A 282 15.92 -4.83 23.02
CA GLY A 282 15.48 -4.01 24.13
C GLY A 282 13.96 -3.87 24.11
N GLU A 283 13.23 -4.86 24.64
CA GLU A 283 11.96 -4.62 25.34
C GLU A 283 12.24 -3.69 26.55
N THR A 284 12.77 -2.49 26.30
CA THR A 284 12.42 -1.38 27.17
C THR A 284 11.00 -1.08 26.81
N ASP A 285 10.10 -1.52 27.68
CA ASP A 285 8.71 -1.12 27.76
C ASP A 285 8.67 0.42 27.90
N LEU A 286 8.93 1.13 26.79
CA LEU A 286 8.89 2.60 26.73
C LEU A 286 7.46 3.10 26.91
N ALA A 287 6.47 2.19 26.84
CA ALA A 287 5.09 2.43 27.25
C ALA A 287 4.98 2.77 28.75
N GLU A 288 5.99 2.42 29.56
CA GLU A 288 5.97 2.57 31.02
C GLU A 288 7.02 3.56 31.56
N ILE A 289 7.73 4.31 30.71
CA ILE A 289 8.49 5.47 31.20
C ILE A 289 7.55 6.68 31.29
N ASP A 290 6.71 6.66 32.32
CA ASP A 290 5.99 7.83 32.80
C ASP A 290 6.99 8.83 33.40
N PHE A 291 7.39 9.82 32.61
CA PHE A 291 8.17 10.98 33.08
C PHE A 291 7.31 11.96 33.90
N GLY A 292 6.42 11.43 34.75
CA GLY A 292 5.82 12.10 35.89
C GLY A 292 5.20 13.45 35.54
N THR A 293 4.11 13.45 34.76
CA THR A 293 3.21 14.61 34.77
C THR A 293 2.53 14.80 36.13
N ASP A 294 2.43 13.74 36.94
CA ASP A 294 1.67 13.71 38.19
C ASP A 294 2.39 14.36 39.39
N LEU A 295 3.73 14.53 39.34
CA LEU A 295 4.49 15.16 40.43
C LEU A 295 4.50 16.70 40.38
N LEU A 296 3.83 17.30 39.39
CA LEU A 296 3.99 18.72 39.03
C LEU A 296 2.66 19.49 38.92
N SER A 297 1.56 18.89 39.38
CA SER A 297 0.22 19.49 39.46
C SER A 297 0.10 20.63 40.49
N GLU A 298 1.13 20.85 41.32
CA GLU A 298 1.15 21.95 42.32
C GLU A 298 1.63 23.32 41.78
N ILE A 299 2.06 23.41 40.52
CA ILE A 299 2.53 24.67 39.94
C ILE A 299 1.44 25.26 39.02
N ASN A 300 0.71 26.23 39.56
CA ASN A 300 -0.35 26.95 38.88
C ASN A 300 0.24 27.95 37.87
N ILE A 301 0.40 27.54 36.60
CA ILE A 301 0.87 28.40 35.50
C ILE A 301 -0.34 28.82 34.67
N VAL A 302 -0.63 30.13 34.68
CA VAL A 302 -1.70 30.74 33.90
C VAL A 302 -1.26 30.85 32.44
N ASP A 303 -2.02 30.22 31.56
CA ASP A 303 -1.88 30.28 30.11
C ASP A 303 -2.57 31.55 29.56
N VAL A 304 -1.88 32.28 28.68
CA VAL A 304 -2.37 33.50 28.03
C VAL A 304 -2.17 33.38 26.52
N SER A 305 -3.09 32.62 25.92
CA SER A 305 -3.94 32.94 24.76
C SER A 305 -3.38 33.46 23.42
N ASN A 306 -4.17 33.08 22.39
CA ASN A 306 -4.40 33.63 21.04
C ASN A 306 -3.44 33.18 19.93
N GLY A 307 -3.88 32.54 18.84
CA GLY A 307 -5.21 32.44 18.23
C GLY A 307 -5.29 33.32 16.99
N LEU A 308 -5.11 32.73 15.81
CA LEU A 308 -5.50 33.32 14.52
C LEU A 308 -5.94 32.21 13.56
N SER A 309 -7.14 32.40 13.00
CA SER A 309 -7.83 31.51 12.08
C SER A 309 -7.40 31.78 10.63
N ALA A 310 -7.61 30.80 9.75
CA ALA A 310 -7.78 31.03 8.33
C ALA A 310 -8.78 29.99 7.79
N ASN A 311 -9.83 30.50 7.16
CA ASN A 311 -10.93 29.74 6.55
C ASN A 311 -10.58 29.31 5.11
N ASP A 312 -11.16 28.17 4.74
CA ASP A 312 -11.90 27.79 3.52
C ASP A 312 -11.55 28.38 2.14
N GLU A 313 -11.42 27.50 1.15
CA GLU A 313 -12.39 27.26 0.04
C GLU A 313 -11.73 26.38 -1.06
N GLU A 314 -12.26 25.17 -1.30
CA GLU A 314 -13.08 24.75 -2.47
C GLU A 314 -12.35 24.68 -3.84
N GLU A 315 -12.14 23.46 -4.35
CA GLU A 315 -11.82 23.17 -5.76
C GLU A 315 -12.99 22.43 -6.44
N LYS A 316 -13.33 22.88 -7.66
CA LYS A 316 -14.25 22.20 -8.60
C LYS A 316 -13.46 21.68 -9.80
N ASP A 317 -13.77 20.43 -10.14
CA ASP A 317 -13.25 19.65 -11.27
C ASP A 317 -14.21 19.76 -12.49
N ASP A 318 -13.66 19.90 -13.71
CA ASP A 318 -14.42 19.78 -14.96
C ASP A 318 -13.63 19.07 -16.08
N SER A 319 -14.42 18.29 -16.80
CA SER A 319 -14.25 17.24 -17.79
C SER A 319 -13.43 17.55 -19.06
N SER A 320 -12.94 16.48 -19.72
CA SER A 320 -13.41 15.99 -21.05
C SER A 320 -12.35 15.22 -21.88
N LYS A 321 -12.70 14.03 -22.41
CA LYS A 321 -11.91 13.24 -23.38
C LYS A 321 -12.74 12.92 -24.63
N LYS A 322 -12.14 13.11 -25.81
CA LYS A 322 -12.74 12.93 -27.16
C LYS A 322 -12.05 11.76 -27.90
N LYS A 323 -12.84 10.85 -28.48
CA LYS A 323 -12.41 9.67 -29.27
C LYS A 323 -12.08 10.04 -30.72
N GLY A 324 -11.06 9.39 -31.31
CA GLY A 324 -10.73 9.41 -32.74
C GLY A 324 -10.76 7.99 -33.35
N LYS A 325 -11.32 7.86 -34.56
CA LYS A 325 -11.49 6.63 -35.34
C LYS A 325 -10.68 6.77 -36.64
N VAL A 326 -9.94 5.74 -37.04
CA VAL A 326 -9.19 5.69 -38.32
C VAL A 326 -9.52 4.40 -39.07
N GLN A 327 -9.68 4.51 -40.39
CA GLN A 327 -10.02 3.45 -41.35
C GLN A 327 -8.90 3.31 -42.40
N SER A 328 -8.60 2.08 -42.82
CA SER A 328 -7.46 1.69 -43.68
C SER A 328 -7.90 1.26 -45.09
N VAL A 329 -7.00 1.43 -46.08
CA VAL A 329 -7.11 1.02 -47.50
C VAL A 329 -5.95 0.07 -47.84
N VAL A 330 -6.25 -1.01 -48.57
CA VAL A 330 -5.40 -2.18 -48.87
C VAL A 330 -4.53 -1.99 -50.12
N GLY A 331 -3.25 -2.39 -50.04
CA GLY A 331 -2.34 -2.63 -51.16
C GLY A 331 -1.52 -3.91 -50.90
N LYS A 332 -1.30 -4.71 -51.96
CA LYS A 332 -0.77 -6.09 -51.96
C LYS A 332 0.62 -6.22 -51.33
N SER A 333 0.66 -6.39 -50.02
CA SER A 333 1.85 -6.75 -49.25
C SER A 333 1.92 -8.28 -49.07
N THR A 334 3.12 -8.85 -49.10
CA THR A 334 3.38 -10.20 -48.58
C THR A 334 2.81 -10.27 -47.16
N SER A 335 1.84 -11.18 -46.94
CA SER A 335 1.11 -11.32 -45.67
C SER A 335 2.01 -11.98 -44.61
N VAL A 336 2.92 -11.21 -44.04
CA VAL A 336 3.75 -11.65 -42.91
C VAL A 336 3.03 -11.29 -41.63
N ALA A 337 2.76 -12.28 -40.78
CA ALA A 337 2.26 -12.03 -39.43
C ALA A 337 3.45 -11.61 -38.54
N THR A 338 3.45 -10.40 -38.00
CA THR A 338 4.52 -9.88 -37.13
C THR A 338 3.96 -9.31 -35.83
N GLY A 339 4.74 -9.36 -34.75
CA GLY A 339 4.37 -8.79 -33.45
C GLY A 339 3.11 -9.44 -32.85
N SER A 340 2.12 -8.64 -32.47
CA SER A 340 0.81 -9.13 -31.99
C SER A 340 0.06 -10.06 -32.97
N GLY A 341 0.27 -9.91 -34.28
CA GLY A 341 -0.37 -10.75 -35.29
C GLY A 341 0.24 -12.15 -35.43
N ALA A 342 1.48 -12.34 -34.95
CA ALA A 342 2.21 -13.60 -35.00
C ALA A 342 1.83 -14.56 -33.85
N ARG A 343 1.10 -14.08 -32.84
CA ARG A 343 0.61 -14.90 -31.73
C ARG A 343 -0.39 -15.93 -32.23
N LEU A 344 -0.44 -17.08 -31.57
CA LEU A 344 -1.56 -17.99 -31.77
C LEU A 344 -2.83 -17.37 -31.18
N LEU A 345 -3.98 -17.77 -31.72
CA LEU A 345 -5.24 -17.10 -31.42
C LEU A 345 -5.59 -17.17 -29.94
N LEU A 346 -5.41 -18.33 -29.30
CA LEU A 346 -5.74 -18.51 -27.88
C LEU A 346 -4.67 -17.99 -26.92
N ASP A 347 -3.48 -17.64 -27.41
CA ASP A 347 -2.48 -16.89 -26.62
C ASP A 347 -2.91 -15.42 -26.43
N SER A 348 -3.83 -14.93 -27.28
CA SER A 348 -4.39 -13.59 -27.19
C SER A 348 -5.67 -13.59 -26.35
N THR A 349 -5.79 -12.61 -25.46
CA THR A 349 -7.03 -12.36 -24.71
C THR A 349 -8.23 -12.14 -25.63
N ASP A 350 -8.02 -11.48 -26.77
CA ASP A 350 -9.07 -11.22 -27.75
C ASP A 350 -9.61 -12.53 -28.34
N GLY A 351 -8.72 -13.48 -28.65
CA GLY A 351 -9.09 -14.77 -29.23
C GLY A 351 -9.77 -15.69 -28.22
N ARG A 352 -9.29 -15.72 -26.97
CA ARG A 352 -9.96 -16.47 -25.89
C ARG A 352 -11.37 -15.94 -25.64
N ASN A 353 -11.53 -14.62 -25.51
CA ASN A 353 -12.84 -14.01 -25.31
C ASN A 353 -13.78 -14.27 -26.49
N ALA A 354 -13.27 -14.24 -27.73
CA ALA A 354 -14.07 -14.55 -28.91
C ALA A 354 -14.55 -16.02 -28.92
N LEU A 355 -13.70 -16.97 -28.53
CA LEU A 355 -14.10 -18.37 -28.38
C LEU A 355 -15.09 -18.57 -27.23
N ILE A 356 -14.88 -17.92 -26.08
CA ILE A 356 -15.81 -17.98 -24.93
C ILE A 356 -17.19 -17.48 -25.36
N ASN A 357 -17.28 -16.35 -26.06
CA ASN A 357 -18.55 -15.83 -26.58
C ASN A 357 -19.25 -16.83 -27.52
N ASP A 358 -18.49 -17.50 -28.39
CA ASP A 358 -19.04 -18.52 -29.29
C ASP A 358 -19.59 -19.74 -28.52
N LEU A 359 -18.91 -20.15 -27.43
CA LEU A 359 -19.37 -21.24 -26.57
C LEU A 359 -20.62 -20.83 -25.75
N GLU A 360 -20.68 -19.58 -25.27
CA GLU A 360 -21.87 -19.03 -24.61
C GLU A 360 -23.06 -18.93 -25.57
N GLU A 361 -22.83 -18.55 -26.83
CA GLU A 361 -23.84 -18.55 -27.89
C GLU A 361 -24.42 -19.96 -28.09
N LEU A 362 -23.58 -20.98 -28.23
CA LEU A 362 -24.02 -22.38 -28.33
C LEU A 362 -24.76 -22.85 -27.08
N SER A 363 -24.26 -22.52 -25.89
CA SER A 363 -24.90 -22.90 -24.62
C SER A 363 -26.31 -22.30 -24.53
N THR A 364 -26.43 -21.00 -24.79
CA THR A 364 -27.72 -20.29 -24.77
C THR A 364 -28.68 -20.87 -25.80
N PHE A 365 -28.19 -21.19 -27.00
CA PHE A 365 -28.97 -21.86 -28.03
C PHE A 365 -29.51 -23.22 -27.56
N LEU A 366 -28.65 -24.08 -26.99
CA LEU A 366 -29.05 -25.41 -26.53
C LEU A 366 -30.05 -25.34 -25.37
N ILE A 367 -29.87 -24.40 -24.42
CA ILE A 367 -30.84 -24.14 -23.35
C ILE A 367 -32.20 -23.79 -23.95
N ARG A 368 -32.23 -22.86 -24.93
CA ARG A 368 -33.48 -22.44 -25.58
C ARG A 368 -34.16 -23.58 -26.34
N VAL A 369 -33.40 -24.42 -27.04
CA VAL A 369 -33.93 -25.60 -27.74
C VAL A 369 -34.50 -26.60 -26.74
N ARG A 370 -33.78 -26.87 -25.65
CA ARG A 370 -34.22 -27.76 -24.58
C ARG A 370 -35.53 -27.30 -23.95
N GLU A 371 -35.64 -26.01 -23.61
CA GLU A 371 -36.86 -25.41 -23.07
C GLU A 371 -38.04 -25.59 -24.02
N ASN A 372 -37.84 -25.30 -25.31
CA ASN A 372 -38.89 -25.52 -26.33
C ASN A 372 -39.33 -26.98 -26.41
N LEU A 373 -38.38 -27.93 -26.40
CA LEU A 373 -38.72 -29.36 -26.44
C LEU A 373 -39.58 -29.76 -25.23
N VAL A 374 -39.25 -29.28 -24.03
CA VAL A 374 -40.01 -29.58 -22.80
C VAL A 374 -41.38 -28.89 -22.79
N GLU A 375 -41.44 -27.60 -23.11
CA GLU A 375 -42.68 -26.81 -23.10
C GLU A 375 -43.72 -27.35 -24.10
N PHE A 376 -43.27 -27.75 -25.29
CA PHE A 376 -44.17 -28.21 -26.35
C PHE A 376 -44.43 -29.73 -26.32
N GLN A 377 -43.55 -30.56 -25.74
CA GLN A 377 -43.88 -31.96 -25.42
C GLN A 377 -44.93 -32.06 -24.31
N ALA A 378 -44.89 -31.17 -23.31
CA ALA A 378 -45.90 -31.13 -22.25
C ALA A 378 -47.29 -30.69 -22.77
N ALA A 379 -47.34 -29.94 -23.87
CA ALA A 379 -48.59 -29.52 -24.52
C ALA A 379 -49.27 -30.64 -25.34
N ASP A 380 -48.51 -31.65 -25.80
CA ASP A 380 -49.04 -32.82 -26.52
C ASP A 380 -49.81 -33.78 -25.58
N PHE A 381 -49.41 -33.83 -24.30
CA PHE A 381 -50.11 -34.58 -23.26
C PHE A 381 -50.99 -33.63 -22.44
N ASN A 382 -52.25 -33.45 -22.87
CA ASN A 382 -53.28 -32.83 -22.02
C ASN A 382 -53.50 -33.66 -20.74
N LEU A 383 -52.67 -33.44 -19.71
CA LEU A 383 -52.94 -33.84 -18.34
C LEU A 383 -53.79 -32.74 -17.68
N PRO A 384 -54.89 -33.08 -17.00
CA PRO A 384 -55.74 -32.09 -16.36
C PRO A 384 -54.98 -31.38 -15.23
N GLU A 385 -55.20 -30.06 -15.17
CA GLU A 385 -54.60 -29.08 -14.25
C GLU A 385 -54.20 -29.63 -12.87
N GLU A 386 -52.89 -29.76 -12.61
CA GLU A 386 -52.36 -29.59 -11.26
C GLU A 386 -51.28 -28.50 -11.22
N LYS A 387 -51.75 -27.33 -10.78
CA LYS A 387 -51.05 -26.29 -10.02
C LYS A 387 -49.53 -26.22 -10.21
N THR A 388 -49.09 -25.67 -11.33
CA THR A 388 -47.85 -24.88 -11.36
C THR A 388 -48.19 -23.43 -11.70
N THR A 389 -47.60 -22.54 -10.93
CA THR A 389 -47.88 -21.11 -10.87
C THR A 389 -47.69 -20.44 -12.22
N LYS A 390 -48.80 -20.08 -12.87
CA LYS A 390 -48.87 -19.29 -14.10
C LYS A 390 -48.12 -17.96 -13.92
N LYS A 391 -46.87 -17.88 -14.39
CA LYS A 391 -46.16 -16.61 -14.52
C LYS A 391 -46.64 -15.94 -15.81
N LYS A 392 -47.63 -15.06 -15.68
CA LYS A 392 -48.01 -14.11 -16.75
C LYS A 392 -46.83 -13.18 -16.99
N VAL A 393 -46.16 -13.34 -18.13
CA VAL A 393 -45.41 -12.29 -18.80
C VAL A 393 -46.08 -12.10 -20.15
N GLY A 394 -46.34 -10.86 -20.56
CA GLY A 394 -47.26 -10.49 -21.64
C GLY A 394 -46.89 -11.04 -23.02
N GLY A 395 -47.28 -12.28 -23.29
CA GLY A 395 -47.24 -12.98 -24.57
C GLY A 395 -48.37 -14.02 -24.66
N LEU A 396 -48.67 -14.45 -25.88
CA LEU A 396 -49.65 -15.50 -26.21
C LEU A 396 -49.44 -16.75 -25.31
N ASN A 397 -50.52 -17.43 -24.90
CA ASN A 397 -50.44 -18.64 -24.07
C ASN A 397 -49.79 -19.81 -24.84
N ALA A 398 -48.88 -20.54 -24.18
CA ALA A 398 -48.15 -21.67 -24.78
C ALA A 398 -49.08 -22.70 -25.44
N GLU A 399 -50.23 -22.98 -24.84
CA GLU A 399 -51.29 -23.86 -25.38
C GLU A 399 -51.85 -23.40 -26.73
N SER A 400 -51.90 -22.09 -27.02
CA SER A 400 -52.36 -21.58 -28.32
C SER A 400 -51.26 -21.57 -29.38
N ILE A 401 -49.99 -21.56 -28.98
CA ILE A 401 -48.84 -21.54 -29.89
C ILE A 401 -48.36 -22.96 -30.21
N ALA A 402 -48.63 -23.93 -29.33
CA ALA A 402 -48.22 -25.32 -29.49
C ALA A 402 -48.58 -25.95 -30.86
N PRO A 403 -49.79 -25.74 -31.44
CA PRO A 403 -50.10 -26.25 -32.77
C PRO A 403 -49.25 -25.62 -33.88
N ILE A 404 -48.92 -24.34 -33.75
CA ILE A 404 -48.06 -23.61 -34.71
C ILE A 404 -46.63 -24.10 -34.59
N TYR A 405 -46.12 -24.26 -33.36
CA TYR A 405 -44.80 -24.81 -33.10
C TYR A 405 -44.67 -26.25 -33.63
N HIS A 406 -45.67 -27.10 -33.38
CA HIS A 406 -45.69 -28.48 -33.87
C HIS A 406 -45.67 -28.52 -35.40
N GLN A 407 -46.46 -27.66 -36.07
CA GLN A 407 -46.43 -27.57 -37.53
C GLN A 407 -45.07 -27.15 -38.07
N ILE A 408 -44.42 -26.15 -37.45
CA ILE A 408 -43.06 -25.73 -37.79
C ILE A 408 -42.08 -26.91 -37.59
N MET A 409 -42.13 -27.62 -36.46
CA MET A 409 -41.23 -28.76 -36.22
C MET A 409 -41.48 -29.96 -37.13
N LEU A 410 -42.71 -30.17 -37.61
CA LEU A 410 -43.01 -31.20 -38.63
C LEU A 410 -42.34 -30.88 -39.97
N ASP A 411 -42.33 -29.60 -40.35
CA ASP A 411 -41.70 -29.08 -41.57
C ASP A 411 -40.17 -28.92 -41.43
N ALA A 412 -39.61 -29.17 -40.24
CA ALA A 412 -38.18 -29.08 -39.99
C ALA A 412 -37.40 -30.29 -40.59
N PRO A 413 -36.13 -30.07 -40.98
CA PRO A 413 -35.20 -31.14 -41.36
C PRO A 413 -35.14 -32.28 -40.34
N GLU A 414 -34.85 -33.49 -40.82
CA GLU A 414 -34.77 -34.69 -39.97
C GLU A 414 -33.70 -34.55 -38.89
N GLU A 415 -32.62 -33.83 -39.19
CA GLU A 415 -31.52 -33.50 -38.30
C GLU A 415 -31.95 -32.65 -37.10
N ILE A 416 -33.07 -31.90 -37.23
CA ILE A 416 -33.68 -31.12 -36.15
C ILE A 416 -34.74 -31.96 -35.43
N ARG A 417 -35.65 -32.57 -36.20
CA ARG A 417 -36.80 -33.30 -35.66
C ARG A 417 -36.42 -34.56 -34.88
N SER A 418 -35.29 -35.19 -35.21
CA SER A 418 -34.82 -36.42 -34.55
C SER A 418 -34.16 -36.20 -33.18
N LYS A 419 -33.90 -34.95 -32.78
CA LYS A 419 -33.21 -34.64 -31.52
C LYS A 419 -34.14 -34.78 -30.31
N SER A 420 -33.74 -35.66 -29.40
CA SER A 420 -34.39 -35.82 -28.09
C SER A 420 -33.83 -34.86 -27.05
N VAL A 421 -34.50 -34.75 -25.90
CA VAL A 421 -34.00 -33.96 -24.76
C VAL A 421 -32.65 -34.52 -24.28
N ASP A 422 -32.47 -35.84 -24.29
CA ASP A 422 -31.21 -36.49 -23.90
C ASP A 422 -30.05 -36.14 -24.86
N ASP A 423 -30.34 -36.04 -26.16
CA ASP A 423 -29.34 -35.59 -27.14
C ASP A 423 -28.91 -34.14 -26.87
N ILE A 424 -29.86 -33.24 -26.59
CA ILE A 424 -29.56 -31.84 -26.27
C ILE A 424 -28.79 -31.72 -24.96
N ASP A 425 -29.12 -32.52 -23.95
CA ASP A 425 -28.40 -32.57 -22.67
C ASP A 425 -26.98 -33.09 -22.86
N SER A 426 -26.76 -34.09 -23.71
CA SER A 426 -25.41 -34.54 -24.08
C SER A 426 -24.61 -33.47 -24.82
N MET A 427 -25.24 -32.71 -25.72
CA MET A 427 -24.61 -31.62 -26.46
C MET A 427 -24.26 -30.45 -25.52
N SER A 428 -25.16 -30.12 -24.59
CA SER A 428 -24.96 -29.09 -23.56
C SER A 428 -23.81 -29.45 -22.63
N ALA A 429 -23.74 -30.71 -22.19
CA ALA A 429 -22.61 -31.20 -21.39
C ALA A 429 -21.27 -31.11 -22.13
N ALA A 430 -21.24 -31.36 -23.44
CA ALA A 430 -20.02 -31.22 -24.25
C ALA A 430 -19.57 -29.76 -24.38
N VAL A 431 -20.50 -28.83 -24.58
CA VAL A 431 -20.20 -27.38 -24.63
C VAL A 431 -19.74 -26.88 -23.25
N GLN A 432 -20.41 -27.30 -22.18
CA GLN A 432 -20.03 -26.93 -20.81
C GLN A 432 -18.64 -27.46 -20.47
N LYS A 433 -18.30 -28.69 -20.88
CA LYS A 433 -16.96 -29.24 -20.69
C LYS A 433 -15.89 -28.38 -21.39
N ALA A 434 -16.10 -27.98 -22.64
CA ALA A 434 -15.17 -27.11 -23.35
C ALA A 434 -15.07 -25.71 -22.70
N PHE A 435 -16.20 -25.18 -22.24
CA PHE A 435 -16.25 -23.91 -21.50
C PHE A 435 -15.46 -23.98 -20.19
N ASP A 436 -15.66 -25.05 -19.41
CA ASP A 436 -14.93 -25.29 -18.17
C ASP A 436 -13.44 -25.47 -18.46
N GLU A 437 -13.05 -26.21 -19.49
CA GLU A 437 -11.64 -26.39 -19.86
C GLU A 437 -10.93 -25.05 -20.17
N ILE A 438 -11.54 -24.14 -20.94
CA ILE A 438 -10.90 -22.84 -21.23
C ILE A 438 -10.96 -21.82 -20.08
N THR A 439 -11.90 -21.98 -19.13
CA THR A 439 -12.10 -21.04 -18.01
C THR A 439 -11.59 -21.55 -16.66
N ASN A 440 -11.25 -22.83 -16.55
CA ASN A 440 -10.78 -23.43 -15.31
C ASN A 440 -9.48 -22.76 -14.88
N GLU A 441 -9.46 -22.27 -13.65
CA GLU A 441 -8.27 -21.71 -13.02
C GLU A 441 -7.11 -22.70 -13.10
N TYR A 442 -7.32 -24.02 -13.01
CA TYR A 442 -6.25 -25.03 -13.16
C TYR A 442 -5.71 -25.17 -14.58
N PHE A 443 -6.55 -25.00 -15.60
CA PHE A 443 -6.07 -24.91 -16.97
C PHE A 443 -5.24 -23.63 -17.06
N ILE A 444 -5.81 -22.48 -16.64
CA ILE A 444 -5.14 -21.16 -16.62
C ILE A 444 -3.85 -21.13 -15.77
N LEU A 445 -3.71 -22.04 -14.81
CA LEU A 445 -2.53 -22.24 -13.96
C LEU A 445 -1.43 -23.08 -14.58
N GLU A 446 -1.74 -23.84 -15.63
CA GLU A 446 -0.75 -24.25 -16.62
C GLU A 446 -0.47 -23.12 -17.64
N PHE A 447 -1.32 -22.07 -17.73
CA PHE A 447 -1.24 -20.91 -18.66
C PHE A 447 -0.46 -19.66 -18.23
N ILE A 448 0.12 -19.62 -17.03
CA ILE A 448 1.02 -18.53 -16.59
C ILE A 448 2.17 -19.16 -15.82
#